data_AF-A0A964RZH4-F1
#
_entry.id   AF-A0A964RZH4-F1
#
_cell.length_a   1.000
_cell.length_b   1.000
_cell.length_c   1.000
_cell.angle_alpha   90.00
_cell.angle_beta   90.00
_cell.angle_gamma   90.00
#
_symmetry.space_group_name_H-M   'P 1'
#
loop_
_entity.id
_entity.type
_entity.pdbx_description
1 polymer ?
#
loop_
_entity_poly.entity_id
_entity_poly.type
_entity_poly.pdbx_seq_one_letter_code
_entity_poly.pdbx_strand_id
1 'polypeptide(L)'
;MRILKTIATVMLIGLAACQKTEKTTENNEGALPVVATEKTVDETEKTAIETLVKDMYAWNRNRSHTNEFQSVVKDTLVTGYNMGSHKLYLKELRDSGFFAEEFIANMDKIVQEQNKLLGSGKMEWYEGDLSPFSGDFDPWCGCQDEPAEDAFNKITLHFESLNNTTAKFYWNWEGFGDDWAAEHYNMRTVKENGKWKIAYMEGWDYAANLGVE
;
A
#
# COMPACT_ATOMS: atom_id res chain seq x y z
N MET A 1 36.02 -26.06 -51.86
CA MET A 1 37.06 -26.59 -50.95
C MET A 1 36.34 -27.27 -49.78
N ARG A 2 36.58 -28.57 -49.59
CA ARG A 2 36.01 -29.46 -48.55
C ARG A 2 36.48 -29.02 -47.15
N ILE A 3 35.73 -29.21 -46.06
CA ILE A 3 35.76 -30.34 -45.06
C ILE A 3 34.70 -29.93 -44.00
N LEU A 4 33.60 -30.62 -43.65
CA LEU A 4 33.29 -31.93 -43.02
C LEU A 4 33.72 -32.15 -41.55
N LYS A 5 32.70 -32.38 -40.69
CA LYS A 5 32.66 -33.13 -39.39
C LYS A 5 33.21 -32.39 -38.14
N THR A 6 32.57 -32.41 -36.97
CA THR A 6 32.31 -33.62 -36.17
C THR A 6 31.21 -33.42 -35.10
N ILE A 7 30.46 -34.51 -34.85
CA ILE A 7 29.46 -34.76 -33.79
C ILE A 7 30.16 -35.28 -32.53
N ALA A 8 29.68 -34.94 -31.32
CA ALA A 8 29.90 -35.77 -30.14
C ALA A 8 28.71 -35.68 -29.16
N THR A 9 27.86 -36.71 -29.22
CA THR A 9 26.86 -37.06 -28.21
C THR A 9 27.56 -37.93 -27.15
N VAL A 10 27.40 -37.61 -25.86
CA VAL A 10 27.78 -38.53 -24.77
C VAL A 10 26.51 -38.83 -23.97
N MET A 11 26.01 -40.04 -24.20
CA MET A 11 25.02 -40.72 -23.38
C MET A 11 25.81 -41.66 -22.46
N LEU A 12 25.65 -41.54 -21.14
CA LEU A 12 26.15 -42.54 -20.20
C LEU A 12 25.00 -43.13 -19.41
N ILE A 13 24.77 -44.41 -19.65
CA ILE A 13 23.85 -45.32 -18.98
C ILE A 13 24.60 -45.90 -17.77
N GLY A 14 23.98 -45.86 -16.59
CA GLY A 14 24.42 -46.59 -15.41
C GLY A 14 23.22 -47.27 -14.74
N LEU A 15 22.96 -48.52 -15.14
CA LEU A 15 22.12 -49.49 -14.42
C LEU A 15 23.04 -50.34 -13.53
N ALA A 16 22.71 -50.47 -12.25
CA ALA A 16 22.88 -51.73 -11.50
C ALA A 16 22.01 -51.70 -10.24
N ALA A 17 21.11 -52.68 -10.16
CA ALA A 17 20.19 -52.95 -9.07
C ALA A 17 20.85 -53.70 -7.91
N CYS A 18 20.27 -53.61 -6.72
CA CYS A 18 20.25 -54.72 -5.77
C CYS A 18 18.91 -54.77 -5.01
N GLN A 19 18.49 -55.99 -4.68
CA GLN A 19 17.12 -56.41 -4.39
C GLN A 19 16.79 -56.52 -2.89
N LYS A 20 15.46 -56.57 -2.63
CA LYS A 20 14.71 -57.36 -1.63
C LYS A 20 14.74 -56.99 -0.13
N THR A 21 13.60 -56.41 0.26
CA THR A 21 12.61 -56.84 1.28
C THR A 21 13.09 -57.47 2.59
N GLU A 22 12.76 -56.79 3.70
CA GLU A 22 12.33 -57.43 4.95
C GLU A 22 10.99 -56.83 5.41
N LYS A 23 10.10 -57.71 5.85
CA LYS A 23 8.87 -57.41 6.58
C LYS A 23 9.22 -57.48 8.06
N THR A 24 8.94 -56.41 8.81
CA THR A 24 8.75 -56.49 10.26
C THR A 24 7.52 -55.67 10.62
N THR A 25 6.54 -56.35 11.20
CA THR A 25 5.39 -55.77 11.88
C THR A 25 5.84 -55.39 13.29
N GLU A 26 5.63 -54.15 13.71
CA GLU A 26 5.53 -53.80 15.13
C GLU A 26 4.60 -52.60 15.31
N ASN A 27 3.70 -52.72 16.28
CA ASN A 27 2.67 -51.77 16.63
C ASN A 27 3.29 -50.52 17.27
N ASN A 28 2.75 -49.34 16.98
CA ASN A 28 2.72 -48.29 18.01
C ASN A 28 1.48 -47.42 17.88
N GLU A 29 0.78 -47.34 19.01
CA GLU A 29 -0.30 -46.44 19.32
C GLU A 29 0.16 -44.97 19.21
N GLY A 30 -0.78 -44.09 18.89
CA GLY A 30 -0.72 -42.69 19.35
C GLY A 30 0.13 -41.72 18.53
N ALA A 31 -0.23 -41.49 17.26
CA ALA A 31 0.07 -40.20 16.64
C ALA A 31 -1.15 -39.29 16.82
N LEU A 32 -1.12 -38.44 17.85
CA LEU A 32 -1.97 -37.27 17.93
C LEU A 32 -1.80 -36.46 16.64
N PRO A 33 -2.88 -35.89 16.07
CA PRO A 33 -2.73 -34.99 14.93
C PRO A 33 -1.84 -33.83 15.39
N VAL A 34 -0.76 -33.59 14.65
CA VAL A 34 0.01 -32.34 14.75
C VAL A 34 -0.95 -31.24 14.32
N VAL A 35 -1.64 -30.67 15.31
CA VAL A 35 -2.34 -29.41 15.16
C VAL A 35 -1.25 -28.41 14.81
N ALA A 36 -1.18 -28.04 13.54
CA ALA A 36 -0.46 -26.85 13.12
C ALA A 36 -1.05 -25.71 13.93
N THR A 37 -0.29 -25.26 14.94
CA THR A 37 -0.63 -24.10 15.72
C THR A 37 -0.71 -22.93 14.74
N GLU A 38 -1.94 -22.45 14.50
CA GLU A 38 -2.15 -21.13 13.91
C GLU A 38 -1.26 -20.17 14.67
N LYS A 39 -0.26 -19.64 13.98
CA LYS A 39 0.68 -18.68 14.55
C LYS A 39 -0.15 -17.45 14.88
N THR A 40 -0.51 -17.30 16.15
CA THR A 40 -1.15 -16.09 16.68
C THR A 40 -0.32 -14.92 16.19
N VAL A 41 -0.93 -14.16 15.29
CA VAL A 41 -0.33 -12.95 14.73
C VAL A 41 0.02 -12.04 15.90
N ASP A 42 1.31 -11.70 15.95
CA ASP A 42 2.01 -11.21 17.14
C ASP A 42 1.62 -9.75 17.44
N GLU A 43 1.41 -9.42 18.73
CA GLU A 43 1.23 -8.04 19.21
C GLU A 43 2.37 -7.12 18.76
N THR A 44 3.55 -7.69 18.50
CA THR A 44 4.69 -7.01 17.89
C THR A 44 4.35 -6.45 16.50
N GLU A 45 3.62 -7.20 15.67
CA GLU A 45 3.24 -6.78 14.32
C GLU A 45 2.21 -5.65 14.37
N LYS A 46 1.24 -5.73 15.28
CA LYS A 46 0.26 -4.66 15.51
C LYS A 46 0.95 -3.37 15.94
N THR A 47 1.86 -3.46 16.91
CA THR A 47 2.65 -2.32 17.41
C THR A 47 3.49 -1.68 16.30
N ALA A 48 4.10 -2.50 15.44
CA ALA A 48 4.89 -2.01 14.31
C ALA A 48 4.02 -1.27 13.29
N ILE A 49 2.80 -1.75 13.02
CA ILE A 49 1.86 -1.08 12.12
C ILE A 49 1.32 0.21 12.75
N GLU A 50 0.99 0.21 14.04
CA GLU A 50 0.55 1.42 14.74
C GLU A 50 1.64 2.51 14.69
N THR A 51 2.89 2.12 14.96
CA THR A 51 4.04 3.04 14.88
C THR A 51 4.21 3.57 13.46
N LEU A 52 4.12 2.71 12.44
CA LEU A 52 4.16 3.10 11.03
C LEU A 52 3.11 4.18 10.70
N VAL A 53 1.86 3.99 11.13
CA VAL A 53 0.78 4.94 10.81
C VAL A 53 0.99 6.26 11.54
N LYS A 54 1.34 6.24 12.83
CA LYS A 54 1.61 7.46 13.61
C LYS A 54 2.80 8.24 13.07
N ASP A 55 3.89 7.55 12.73
CA ASP A 55 5.08 8.17 12.14
C ASP A 55 4.79 8.74 10.75
N MET A 56 3.95 8.07 9.95
CA MET A 56 3.52 8.59 8.64
C MET A 56 2.76 9.91 8.81
N TYR A 57 1.79 9.99 9.73
CA TYR A 57 1.07 11.25 9.97
C TYR A 57 1.98 12.35 10.51
N ALA A 58 2.88 12.03 11.43
CA ALA A 58 3.87 12.97 11.92
C ALA A 58 4.78 13.48 10.80
N TRP A 59 5.22 12.61 9.90
CA TRP A 59 5.97 13.01 8.72
C TRP A 59 5.14 13.86 7.76
N ASN A 60 3.90 13.46 7.47
CA ASN A 60 3.03 14.18 6.56
C ASN A 60 2.78 15.60 7.08
N ARG A 61 2.55 15.79 8.38
CA ARG A 61 2.34 17.13 8.97
C ARG A 61 3.56 18.04 8.90
N ASN A 62 4.76 17.47 8.97
CA ASN A 62 6.01 18.24 9.13
C ASN A 62 6.79 18.44 7.83
N ARG A 63 6.39 17.81 6.72
CA ARG A 63 7.05 18.02 5.42
C ARG A 63 6.67 19.37 4.82
N SER A 64 7.41 19.79 3.79
CA SER A 64 7.21 21.13 3.20
C SER A 64 5.97 21.24 2.32
N HIS A 65 5.41 20.11 1.88
CA HIS A 65 4.34 20.00 0.88
C HIS A 65 4.62 20.71 -0.46
N THR A 66 5.85 21.16 -0.69
CA THR A 66 6.17 22.06 -1.80
C THR A 66 5.96 21.44 -3.18
N ASN A 67 6.01 20.12 -3.29
CA ASN A 67 5.91 19.41 -4.57
C ASN A 67 4.51 18.84 -4.84
N GLU A 68 3.63 18.90 -3.84
CA GLU A 68 2.35 18.20 -3.83
C GLU A 68 1.30 18.97 -4.66
N PHE A 69 0.63 18.24 -5.57
CA PHE A 69 -0.52 18.68 -6.38
C PHE A 69 -0.46 20.10 -6.99
N GLN A 70 0.74 20.59 -7.34
CA GLN A 70 0.89 21.90 -7.96
C GLN A 70 0.14 21.97 -9.30
N SER A 71 -0.87 22.82 -9.38
CA SER A 71 -1.67 23.05 -10.58
C SER A 71 -0.93 23.93 -11.60
N VAL A 72 -1.32 23.80 -12.88
CA VAL A 72 -0.90 24.69 -13.97
C VAL A 72 -2.10 25.49 -14.44
N VAL A 73 -2.08 26.80 -14.22
CA VAL A 73 -3.20 27.70 -14.52
C VAL A 73 -2.97 28.48 -15.81
N LYS A 74 -4.02 28.61 -16.62
CA LYS A 74 -4.08 29.48 -17.80
C LYS A 74 -5.41 30.22 -17.85
N ASP A 75 -5.37 31.55 -17.88
CA ASP A 75 -6.56 32.42 -18.01
C ASP A 75 -7.67 32.07 -16.99
N THR A 76 -7.29 31.70 -15.74
CA THR A 76 -8.13 31.19 -14.61
C THR A 76 -8.51 29.72 -14.62
N LEU A 77 -8.28 28.98 -15.70
CA LEU A 77 -8.52 27.54 -15.75
C LEU A 77 -7.29 26.76 -15.31
N VAL A 78 -7.49 25.77 -14.44
CA VAL A 78 -6.49 24.73 -14.21
C VAL A 78 -6.48 23.79 -15.40
N THR A 79 -5.34 23.70 -16.07
CA THR A 79 -5.14 22.91 -17.30
C THR A 79 -4.39 21.60 -17.07
N GLY A 80 -4.02 21.32 -15.82
CA GLY A 80 -3.28 20.13 -15.43
C GLY A 80 -2.45 20.37 -14.18
N TYR A 81 -1.48 19.49 -13.98
CA TYR A 81 -0.51 19.55 -12.88
C TYR A 81 0.91 19.77 -13.40
N ASN A 82 1.76 20.35 -12.55
CA ASN A 82 3.18 20.41 -12.80
C ASN A 82 3.79 19.01 -12.63
N MET A 83 3.93 18.29 -13.75
CA MET A 83 4.45 16.92 -13.76
C MET A 83 5.92 16.81 -13.33
N GLY A 84 6.67 17.91 -13.31
CA GLY A 84 8.00 17.96 -12.71
C GLY A 84 7.92 17.86 -11.18
N SER A 85 7.09 18.70 -10.57
CA SER A 85 6.81 18.67 -9.12
C SER A 85 6.20 17.33 -8.70
N HIS A 86 5.26 16.78 -9.47
CA HIS A 86 4.68 15.45 -9.19
C HIS A 86 5.73 14.34 -9.11
N LYS A 87 6.73 14.33 -10.01
CA LYS A 87 7.83 13.35 -9.94
C LYS A 87 8.67 13.51 -8.68
N LEU A 88 8.91 14.75 -8.24
CA LEU A 88 9.62 15.02 -6.98
C LEU A 88 8.79 14.57 -5.78
N TYR A 89 7.48 14.77 -5.82
CA TYR A 89 6.56 14.32 -4.78
C TYR A 89 6.51 12.79 -4.69
N LEU A 90 6.41 12.07 -5.82
CA LEU A 90 6.52 10.60 -5.82
C LEU A 90 7.87 10.11 -5.29
N LYS A 91 8.95 10.87 -5.53
CA LYS A 91 10.27 10.55 -4.95
C LYS A 91 10.26 10.76 -3.44
N GLU A 92 9.67 11.85 -2.96
CA GLU A 92 9.51 12.16 -1.53
C GLU A 92 8.73 11.06 -0.81
N LEU A 93 7.63 10.57 -1.39
CA LEU A 93 6.88 9.41 -0.86
C LEU A 93 7.72 8.14 -0.80
N ARG A 94 8.56 7.88 -1.80
CA ARG A 94 9.47 6.71 -1.78
C ARG A 94 10.54 6.85 -0.72
N ASP A 95 11.15 8.03 -0.64
CA ASP A 95 12.26 8.32 0.27
C ASP A 95 11.82 8.33 1.75
N SER A 96 10.54 8.61 2.04
CA SER A 96 10.00 8.54 3.40
C SER A 96 10.02 7.10 3.95
N GLY A 97 9.95 6.10 3.06
CA GLY A 97 9.92 4.69 3.42
C GLY A 97 8.58 4.20 3.98
N PHE A 98 7.57 5.08 4.13
CA PHE A 98 6.26 4.72 4.67
C PHE A 98 5.36 4.01 3.67
N PHE A 99 5.49 4.32 2.37
CA PHE A 99 4.56 3.88 1.35
C PHE A 99 5.11 2.73 0.50
N ALA A 100 4.26 1.74 0.26
CA ALA A 100 4.53 0.64 -0.65
C ALA A 100 4.54 1.15 -2.10
N GLU A 101 5.27 0.47 -2.99
CA GLU A 101 5.33 0.92 -4.39
C GLU A 101 3.96 0.87 -5.07
N GLU A 102 3.07 -0.04 -4.65
CA GLU A 102 1.70 -0.08 -5.18
C GLU A 102 0.86 1.15 -4.83
N PHE A 103 1.03 1.73 -3.64
CA PHE A 103 0.36 2.97 -3.25
C PHE A 103 0.85 4.14 -4.11
N ILE A 104 2.18 4.24 -4.24
CA ILE A 104 2.85 5.31 -5.00
C ILE A 104 2.49 5.21 -6.49
N ALA A 105 2.44 4.00 -7.05
CA ALA A 105 2.03 3.75 -8.43
C ALA A 105 0.56 4.12 -8.65
N ASN A 106 -0.32 3.83 -7.69
CA ASN A 106 -1.73 4.22 -7.77
C ASN A 106 -1.89 5.75 -7.74
N MET A 107 -1.19 6.44 -6.84
CA MET A 107 -1.21 7.91 -6.79
C MET A 107 -0.68 8.54 -8.08
N ASP A 108 0.40 8.00 -8.65
CA ASP A 108 0.90 8.44 -9.95
C ASP A 108 -0.15 8.27 -11.06
N LYS A 109 -0.81 7.11 -11.08
CA LYS A 109 -1.86 6.81 -12.05
C LYS A 109 -3.06 7.77 -11.93
N ILE A 110 -3.47 8.10 -10.70
CA ILE A 110 -4.54 9.08 -10.43
C ILE A 110 -4.17 10.43 -11.04
N VAL A 111 -3.03 11.00 -10.64
CA VAL A 111 -2.62 12.35 -11.07
C VAL A 111 -2.42 12.41 -12.59
N GLN A 112 -1.89 11.36 -13.21
CA GLN A 112 -1.74 11.30 -14.66
C GLN A 112 -3.08 11.36 -15.40
N GLU A 113 -4.09 10.64 -14.93
CA GLU A 113 -5.40 10.66 -15.58
C GLU A 113 -6.14 11.98 -15.31
N GLN A 114 -6.08 12.52 -14.09
CA GLN A 114 -6.61 13.85 -13.78
C GLN A 114 -5.96 14.93 -14.66
N ASN A 115 -4.63 14.91 -14.81
CA ASN A 115 -3.89 15.82 -15.70
C ASN A 115 -4.39 15.74 -17.15
N LYS A 116 -4.68 14.54 -17.64
CA LYS A 116 -5.22 14.32 -18.98
C LYS A 116 -6.65 14.81 -19.13
N LEU A 117 -7.49 14.63 -18.12
CA LEU A 117 -8.87 15.13 -18.11
C LEU A 117 -8.90 16.66 -18.16
N LEU A 118 -8.11 17.32 -17.32
CA LEU A 118 -7.92 18.78 -17.30
C LEU A 118 -7.35 19.29 -18.62
N GLY A 119 -6.23 18.71 -19.08
CA GLY A 119 -5.55 19.17 -20.29
C GLY A 119 -6.32 18.95 -21.60
N SER A 120 -7.31 18.05 -21.58
CA SER A 120 -8.22 17.83 -22.72
C SER A 120 -9.52 18.64 -22.63
N GLY A 121 -9.77 19.36 -21.53
CA GLY A 121 -11.02 20.06 -21.27
C GLY A 121 -12.22 19.14 -21.03
N LYS A 122 -11.98 17.85 -20.75
CA LYS A 122 -13.04 16.91 -20.35
C LYS A 122 -13.51 17.14 -18.92
N MET A 123 -12.69 17.82 -18.13
CA MET A 123 -13.04 18.31 -16.81
C MET A 123 -12.56 19.75 -16.69
N GLU A 124 -13.42 20.60 -16.13
CA GLU A 124 -13.11 22.00 -15.85
C GLU A 124 -12.86 22.18 -14.36
N TRP A 125 -11.82 22.95 -14.04
CA TRP A 125 -11.50 23.36 -12.68
C TRP A 125 -10.97 24.79 -12.75
N TYR A 126 -11.60 25.72 -12.03
CA TYR A 126 -11.18 27.10 -11.96
C TYR A 126 -10.25 27.33 -10.76
N GLU A 127 -9.24 28.19 -10.94
CA GLU A 127 -8.34 28.56 -9.87
C GLU A 127 -9.10 29.19 -8.70
N GLY A 128 -8.91 28.64 -7.50
CA GLY A 128 -9.60 29.08 -6.28
C GLY A 128 -10.85 28.26 -5.95
N ASP A 129 -11.39 27.48 -6.90
CA ASP A 129 -12.46 26.52 -6.62
C ASP A 129 -11.90 25.23 -6.02
N LEU A 130 -12.76 24.49 -5.31
CA LEU A 130 -12.46 23.12 -4.90
C LEU A 130 -12.19 22.26 -6.13
N SER A 131 -11.19 21.37 -6.00
CA SER A 131 -10.87 20.40 -7.05
C SER A 131 -12.10 19.54 -7.37
N PRO A 132 -12.40 19.30 -8.65
CA PRO A 132 -13.50 18.41 -9.04
C PRO A 132 -13.20 16.93 -8.78
N PHE A 133 -11.97 16.61 -8.35
CA PHE A 133 -11.50 15.25 -8.12
C PHE A 133 -11.46 14.83 -6.65
N SER A 134 -11.57 15.77 -5.72
CA SER A 134 -11.52 15.50 -4.29
C SER A 134 -12.74 16.09 -3.60
N GLY A 135 -13.11 15.52 -2.45
CA GLY A 135 -14.11 16.12 -1.59
C GLY A 135 -13.58 17.37 -0.88
N ASP A 136 -14.47 18.00 -0.11
CA ASP A 136 -14.14 19.11 0.80
C ASP A 136 -13.56 18.58 2.12
N PHE A 137 -12.58 17.69 2.04
CA PHE A 137 -11.90 17.04 3.17
C PHE A 137 -10.47 16.66 2.79
N ASP A 138 -9.60 16.50 3.79
CA ASP A 138 -8.22 16.06 3.56
C ASP A 138 -8.19 14.53 3.26
N PRO A 139 -7.76 14.10 2.07
CA PRO A 139 -7.72 12.69 1.70
C PRO A 139 -6.70 11.88 2.49
N TRP A 140 -5.79 12.50 3.25
CA TRP A 140 -4.85 11.79 4.13
C TRP A 140 -5.50 11.21 5.38
N CYS A 141 -6.58 11.82 5.86
CA CYS A 141 -7.30 11.39 7.06
C CYS A 141 -8.79 11.17 6.84
N GLY A 142 -9.32 11.53 5.67
CA GLY A 142 -10.77 11.56 5.40
C GLY A 142 -11.50 12.58 6.27
N CYS A 143 -10.82 13.64 6.70
CA CYS A 143 -11.29 14.54 7.76
C CYS A 143 -11.30 16.00 7.32
N GLN A 144 -12.25 16.78 7.86
CA GLN A 144 -12.27 18.25 7.72
C GLN A 144 -11.53 18.93 8.88
N ASP A 145 -11.69 18.37 10.08
CA ASP A 145 -11.11 18.85 11.33
C ASP A 145 -10.42 17.69 12.06
N GLU A 146 -9.52 18.04 12.99
CA GLU A 146 -8.88 17.13 13.94
C GLU A 146 -9.43 17.38 15.36
N PRO A 147 -9.61 16.36 16.21
CA PRO A 147 -10.16 16.55 17.56
C PRO A 147 -9.21 17.24 18.55
N ALA A 148 -7.90 17.28 18.25
CA ALA A 148 -6.88 17.91 19.07
C ALA A 148 -5.58 18.12 18.28
N GLU A 149 -4.69 18.97 18.78
CA GLU A 149 -3.38 19.21 18.14
C GLU A 149 -2.54 17.93 18.01
N ASP A 150 -2.63 16.99 18.96
CA ASP A 150 -1.90 15.71 18.95
C ASP A 150 -2.76 14.52 18.51
N ALA A 151 -3.87 14.77 17.79
CA ALA A 151 -4.88 13.77 17.45
C ALA A 151 -4.28 12.50 16.80
N PHE A 152 -3.33 12.65 15.88
CA PHE A 152 -2.72 11.50 15.20
C PHE A 152 -1.87 10.60 16.12
N ASN A 153 -1.39 11.08 17.27
CA ASN A 153 -0.72 10.23 18.26
C ASN A 153 -1.70 9.36 19.04
N LYS A 154 -3.00 9.69 18.98
CA LYS A 154 -4.09 9.06 19.72
C LYS A 154 -5.03 8.24 18.82
N ILE A 155 -4.59 7.91 17.60
CA ILE A 155 -5.33 6.98 16.75
C ILE A 155 -5.40 5.60 17.41
N THR A 156 -6.57 4.97 17.34
CA THR A 156 -6.77 3.56 17.66
C THR A 156 -6.92 2.79 16.36
N LEU A 157 -6.19 1.69 16.20
CA LEU A 157 -6.27 0.81 15.03
C LEU A 157 -7.16 -0.39 15.33
N HIS A 158 -8.08 -0.68 14.40
CA HIS A 158 -9.00 -1.81 14.47
C HIS A 158 -8.73 -2.76 13.30
N PHE A 159 -8.09 -3.89 13.60
CA PHE A 159 -7.69 -4.85 12.57
C PHE A 159 -8.85 -5.74 12.13
N GLU A 160 -9.20 -5.64 10.85
CA GLU A 160 -10.12 -6.57 10.19
C GLU A 160 -9.42 -7.90 9.85
N SER A 161 -8.17 -7.80 9.40
CA SER A 161 -7.32 -8.95 9.11
C SER A 161 -5.86 -8.58 9.24
N LEU A 162 -5.06 -9.50 9.77
CA LEU A 162 -3.62 -9.36 9.84
C LEU A 162 -2.98 -10.72 9.64
N ASN A 163 -1.95 -10.78 8.82
CA ASN A 163 -1.09 -11.94 8.64
C ASN A 163 0.37 -11.50 8.54
N ASN A 164 1.29 -12.41 8.22
CA ASN A 164 2.72 -12.11 8.21
C ASN A 164 3.16 -11.10 7.14
N THR A 165 2.34 -10.80 6.14
CA THR A 165 2.69 -9.97 4.98
C THR A 165 1.70 -8.86 4.66
N THR A 166 0.49 -8.90 5.23
CA THR A 166 -0.59 -7.95 4.90
C THR A 166 -1.45 -7.69 6.13
N ALA A 167 -1.91 -6.45 6.27
CA ALA A 167 -2.92 -6.06 7.24
C ALA A 167 -3.99 -5.20 6.57
N LYS A 168 -5.26 -5.42 6.94
CA LYS A 168 -6.38 -4.52 6.68
C LYS A 168 -6.95 -4.08 8.02
N PHE A 169 -7.15 -2.79 8.15
CA PHE A 169 -7.63 -2.18 9.37
C PHE A 169 -8.27 -0.84 9.02
N TYR A 170 -9.08 -0.33 9.92
CA TYR A 170 -9.40 1.09 9.94
C TYR A 170 -8.81 1.71 11.20
N TRP A 171 -8.74 3.03 11.23
CA TRP A 171 -8.46 3.75 12.46
C TRP A 171 -9.52 4.82 12.71
N ASN A 172 -9.63 5.23 13.97
CA ASN A 172 -10.51 6.30 14.45
C ASN A 172 -9.86 7.05 15.62
N TRP A 173 -10.51 8.11 16.10
CA TRP A 173 -10.07 8.89 17.26
C TRP A 173 -10.93 8.59 18.49
N GLU A 174 -10.61 7.49 19.17
CA GLU A 174 -11.29 7.15 20.41
C GLU A 174 -10.96 8.13 21.55
N GLY A 175 -11.93 8.34 22.43
CA GLY A 175 -11.76 9.21 23.61
C GLY A 175 -11.98 10.70 23.36
N PHE A 176 -12.40 11.09 22.15
CA PHE A 176 -12.73 12.48 21.81
C PHE A 176 -14.24 12.77 21.66
N GLY A 177 -15.08 11.77 21.91
CA GLY A 177 -16.54 11.84 21.78
C GLY A 177 -17.06 10.77 20.83
N ASP A 178 -18.38 10.55 20.86
CA ASP A 178 -19.01 9.46 20.10
C ASP A 178 -18.88 9.66 18.58
N ASP A 179 -18.91 10.91 18.10
CA ASP A 179 -18.77 11.22 16.67
C ASP A 179 -17.38 10.78 16.15
N TRP A 180 -16.31 11.19 16.83
CA TRP A 180 -14.93 10.84 16.46
C TRP A 180 -14.61 9.35 16.60
N ALA A 181 -15.29 8.65 17.52
CA ALA A 181 -15.18 7.21 17.68
C ALA A 181 -15.97 6.45 16.61
N ALA A 182 -17.00 7.06 16.02
CA ALA A 182 -17.81 6.48 14.95
C ALA A 182 -17.20 6.68 13.55
N GLU A 183 -16.25 7.60 13.39
CA GLU A 183 -15.48 7.76 12.17
C GLU A 183 -14.65 6.50 11.88
N HIS A 184 -14.49 6.18 10.59
CA HIS A 184 -13.75 5.00 10.15
C HIS A 184 -12.94 5.35 8.92
N TYR A 185 -11.61 5.34 9.05
CA TYR A 185 -10.72 5.55 7.90
C TYR A 185 -9.99 4.27 7.53
N ASN A 186 -10.34 3.70 6.38
CA ASN A 186 -9.85 2.39 5.96
C ASN A 186 -8.42 2.44 5.41
N MET A 187 -7.60 1.48 5.82
CA MET A 187 -6.20 1.37 5.42
C MET A 187 -5.79 -0.08 5.17
N ARG A 188 -4.73 -0.24 4.37
CA ARG A 188 -4.06 -1.52 4.17
C ARG A 188 -2.55 -1.33 4.21
N THR A 189 -1.86 -2.26 4.84
CA THR A 189 -0.40 -2.33 4.82
C THR A 189 0.08 -3.65 4.25
N VAL A 190 1.28 -3.63 3.67
CA VAL A 190 1.99 -4.82 3.17
C VAL A 190 3.43 -4.81 3.66
N LYS A 191 4.06 -5.98 3.80
CA LYS A 191 5.51 -6.08 4.02
C LYS A 191 6.27 -6.08 2.70
N GLU A 192 7.12 -5.08 2.51
CA GLU A 192 8.13 -5.05 1.45
C GLU A 192 9.52 -5.17 2.08
N ASN A 193 10.30 -6.16 1.66
CA ASN A 193 11.65 -6.39 2.18
C ASN A 193 11.71 -6.47 3.72
N GLY A 194 10.69 -7.08 4.32
CA GLY A 194 10.60 -7.28 5.78
C GLY A 194 10.12 -6.07 6.58
N LYS A 195 9.76 -4.95 5.94
CA LYS A 195 9.21 -3.76 6.60
C LYS A 195 7.77 -3.52 6.20
N TRP A 196 6.91 -3.21 7.17
CA TRP A 196 5.55 -2.77 6.90
C TRP A 196 5.55 -1.44 6.18
N LYS A 197 4.65 -1.31 5.20
CA LYS A 197 4.42 -0.09 4.43
C LYS A 197 2.94 0.08 4.11
N ILE A 198 2.49 1.32 4.02
CA ILE A 198 1.12 1.69 3.66
C ILE A 198 0.93 1.43 2.16
N ALA A 199 -0.07 0.62 1.87
CA ALA A 199 -0.35 0.08 0.55
C ALA A 199 -1.71 0.58 0.00
N TYR A 200 -2.58 1.06 0.89
CA TYR A 200 -3.85 1.69 0.57
C TYR A 200 -4.27 2.60 1.71
N MET A 201 -4.92 3.70 1.35
CA MET A 201 -5.58 4.65 2.23
C MET A 201 -6.89 5.08 1.54
N GLU A 202 -7.98 5.10 2.29
CA GLU A 202 -9.27 5.59 1.81
C GLU A 202 -9.17 7.04 1.30
N GLY A 203 -9.89 7.36 0.22
CA GLY A 203 -9.78 8.67 -0.43
C GLY A 203 -8.67 8.74 -1.49
N TRP A 204 -7.81 7.71 -1.59
CA TRP A 204 -6.89 7.51 -2.72
C TRP A 204 -7.39 6.44 -3.70
N ASP A 205 -8.70 6.21 -3.72
CA ASP A 205 -9.37 5.29 -4.64
C ASP A 205 -9.33 5.82 -6.08
N TYR A 206 -8.88 4.97 -7.00
CA TYR A 206 -8.71 5.39 -8.40
C TYR A 206 -10.02 5.85 -9.06
N ALA A 207 -11.15 5.18 -8.78
CA ALA A 207 -12.43 5.52 -9.39
C ALA A 207 -13.03 6.81 -8.81
N ALA A 208 -13.05 6.93 -7.47
CA ALA A 208 -13.50 8.13 -6.76
C ALA A 208 -12.77 9.39 -7.25
N ASN A 209 -11.43 9.30 -7.37
CA ASN A 209 -10.57 10.41 -7.79
C ASN A 209 -10.68 10.80 -9.27
N LEU A 210 -11.57 10.15 -10.03
CA LEU A 210 -11.86 10.46 -11.43
C LEU A 210 -13.35 10.79 -11.67
N GLY A 211 -14.17 10.80 -10.63
CA GLY A 211 -15.61 11.09 -10.73
C GLY A 211 -16.39 10.04 -11.53
N VAL A 212 -15.99 8.76 -11.46
CA VAL A 212 -16.59 7.64 -12.22
C VAL A 212 -17.26 6.58 -11.34
N GLU A 213 -17.84 6.98 -10.21
CA GLU A 213 -18.60 6.09 -9.32
C GLU A 213 -20.08 5.95 -9.70
#